data_AF-F4KJV3-F1
#
_entry.id   AF-F4KJV3-F1
#
_cell.length_a   1.000
_cell.length_b   1.000
_cell.length_c   1.000
_cell.angle_alpha   90.00
_cell.angle_beta   90.00
_cell.angle_gamma   90.00
#
_symmetry.space_group_name_H-M   'P 1'
#
loop_
_entity.id
_entity.type
_entity.pdbx_description
1 polymer ?
#
loop_
_entity_poly.entity_id
_entity_poly.type
_entity_poly.pdbx_seq_one_letter_code
_entity_poly.pdbx_strand_id
1 'polypeptide(L)'
;MTYINNVMIVRHKLLSTMVARWRQDQLIKTIDRIPLELSPRKQRNVLGRCCPHKERAVWKYKMFPLLGFDMRDEQDELTPLSEYAHTALHRPQPTKENVLCVIDEACTSCVQINYEVSNLCRGCVSRACSSNCPKSCISFKKNGQAQIDHEICISCGQCHKNCPYHAIVYIPVPCEESCPVGAISKDEDGIEHIDESKCIYCGSCLNACPFGAIFEISQVFDVLGAIERGEQVVAIVAPAILGQFKASREQVYGAIKKIGFYDVIEVAQGAMDTVSHEGKELVEKIEAGQAFMTTSCCPSFYELVDKHAPGLKPFVSSSHSPMVYTAERARKLYPDSKIVFFGPCVAKRKEIKRPNVDVDMVVTFEELGSILEGLDIDINTVEGYKPTVESVREAHAFARNGGVKDAVISYLSNTEEYKDFVGRLTAEEIAGLDKKAVAKLKAYGKRGKADTQFVEVMACLGGCVTGPSAFNDVLAGRRQLLKEVEKIDLTYANYKEKE
;
A
#
# COMPACT_ATOMS: atom_id res chain seq x y z
N MET A 1 -1.62 -16.94 12.26
CA MET A 1 -1.86 -15.92 11.22
C MET A 1 -2.10 -14.57 11.89
N THR A 2 -1.47 -13.50 11.43
CA THR A 2 -1.56 -12.15 12.05
C THR A 2 -2.42 -11.22 11.19
N TYR A 3 -3.68 -11.60 10.90
CA TYR A 3 -4.57 -10.70 10.17
C TYR A 3 -5.15 -9.64 11.10
N ILE A 4 -5.15 -8.40 10.64
CA ILE A 4 -5.61 -7.24 11.41
C ILE A 4 -7.14 -7.11 11.32
N ASN A 5 -7.75 -7.54 10.22
CA ASN A 5 -9.19 -7.45 10.00
C ASN A 5 -9.73 -8.55 9.05
N ASN A 6 -11.06 -8.64 8.95
CA ASN A 6 -11.74 -9.61 8.08
C ASN A 6 -11.52 -9.37 6.58
N VAL A 7 -11.19 -8.14 6.16
CA VAL A 7 -10.92 -7.82 4.75
C VAL A 7 -9.61 -8.48 4.30
N MET A 8 -8.56 -8.43 5.13
CA MET A 8 -7.30 -9.14 4.88
C MET A 8 -7.51 -10.66 4.85
N ILE A 9 -8.29 -11.21 5.79
CA ILE A 9 -8.63 -12.65 5.81
C ILE A 9 -9.29 -13.07 4.50
N VAL A 10 -10.21 -12.25 3.98
CA VAL A 10 -10.90 -12.50 2.73
C VAL A 10 -9.92 -12.51 1.54
N ARG A 11 -9.09 -11.47 1.40
CA ARG A 11 -8.11 -11.38 0.31
C ARG A 11 -7.14 -12.56 0.34
N HIS A 12 -6.58 -12.83 1.51
CA HIS A 12 -5.68 -13.95 1.75
C HIS A 12 -6.33 -15.28 1.38
N LYS A 13 -7.53 -15.56 1.92
CA LYS A 13 -8.23 -16.83 1.68
C LYS A 13 -8.54 -17.04 0.20
N LEU A 14 -8.99 -16.00 -0.50
CA LEU A 14 -9.28 -16.10 -1.94
C LEU A 14 -8.00 -16.41 -2.72
N LEU A 15 -6.94 -15.63 -2.50
CA LEU A 15 -5.69 -15.82 -3.23
C LEU A 15 -5.02 -17.15 -2.88
N SER A 16 -4.95 -17.55 -1.60
CA SER A 16 -4.37 -18.84 -1.19
C SER A 16 -5.16 -20.01 -1.78
N THR A 17 -6.50 -19.92 -1.82
CA THR A 17 -7.35 -20.92 -2.48
C THR A 17 -7.04 -21.00 -3.97
N MET A 18 -6.94 -19.87 -4.67
CA MET A 18 -6.63 -19.86 -6.10
C MET A 18 -5.23 -20.42 -6.38
N VAL A 19 -4.22 -20.04 -5.59
CA VAL A 19 -2.84 -20.59 -5.71
C VAL A 19 -2.82 -22.09 -5.43
N ALA A 20 -3.58 -22.59 -4.45
CA ALA A 20 -3.69 -24.01 -4.18
C ALA A 20 -4.31 -24.79 -5.35
N ARG A 21 -5.32 -24.22 -6.02
CA ARG A 21 -5.89 -24.80 -7.24
C ARG A 21 -4.91 -24.75 -8.41
N TRP A 22 -4.10 -23.70 -8.52
CA TRP A 22 -3.03 -23.60 -9.53
C TRP A 22 -1.98 -24.68 -9.33
N ARG A 23 -1.47 -24.87 -8.10
CA ARG A 23 -0.51 -25.95 -7.75
C ARG A 23 -0.98 -27.36 -8.15
N GLN A 24 -2.29 -27.58 -8.23
CA GLN A 24 -2.90 -28.86 -8.57
C GLN A 24 -3.28 -28.98 -10.06
N ASP A 25 -2.89 -28.02 -10.90
CA ASP A 25 -3.31 -27.89 -12.31
C ASP A 25 -4.85 -27.86 -12.47
N GLN A 26 -5.55 -27.32 -11.46
CA GLN A 26 -7.00 -27.25 -11.39
C GLN A 26 -7.55 -25.83 -11.45
N LEU A 27 -6.74 -24.77 -11.43
CA LEU A 27 -7.24 -23.39 -11.34
C LEU A 27 -8.26 -23.10 -12.44
N ILE A 28 -7.88 -23.23 -13.71
CA ILE A 28 -8.77 -22.96 -14.85
C ILE A 28 -10.02 -23.84 -14.80
N LYS A 29 -9.91 -25.11 -14.38
CA LYS A 29 -11.04 -26.05 -14.34
C LYS A 29 -12.03 -25.82 -13.19
N THR A 30 -11.59 -25.21 -12.10
CA THR A 30 -12.33 -25.19 -10.83
C THR A 30 -12.59 -23.79 -10.28
N ILE A 31 -11.99 -22.74 -10.83
CA ILE A 31 -12.12 -21.37 -10.34
C ILE A 31 -13.58 -20.89 -10.30
N ASP A 32 -14.40 -21.26 -11.30
CA ASP A 32 -15.83 -20.94 -11.35
C ASP A 32 -16.64 -21.57 -10.20
N ARG A 33 -16.11 -22.62 -9.56
CA ARG A 33 -16.74 -23.28 -8.41
C ARG A 33 -16.44 -22.58 -7.09
N ILE A 34 -15.37 -21.80 -7.00
CA ILE A 34 -14.94 -21.17 -5.74
C ILE A 34 -16.06 -20.33 -5.11
N PRO A 35 -16.78 -19.44 -5.83
CA PRO A 35 -17.91 -18.71 -5.25
C PRO A 35 -19.01 -19.62 -4.69
N LEU A 36 -19.28 -20.76 -5.32
CA LEU A 36 -20.30 -21.73 -4.89
C LEU A 36 -19.86 -22.51 -3.64
N GLU A 37 -18.57 -22.84 -3.54
CA GLU A 37 -17.96 -23.50 -2.39
C GLU A 37 -17.93 -22.56 -1.17
N LEU A 38 -17.58 -21.29 -1.38
CA LEU A 38 -17.55 -20.27 -0.32
C LEU A 38 -18.94 -19.81 0.12
N SER A 39 -19.94 -19.90 -0.75
CA SER A 39 -21.33 -19.52 -0.43
C SER A 39 -22.37 -20.53 -0.94
N PRO A 40 -22.53 -21.69 -0.28
CA PRO A 40 -23.46 -22.73 -0.70
C PRO A 40 -24.93 -22.31 -0.68
N ARG A 41 -25.78 -22.95 -1.50
CA ARG A 41 -27.19 -22.52 -1.72
C ARG A 41 -28.03 -22.51 -0.45
N LYS A 42 -27.78 -23.46 0.47
CA LYS A 42 -28.53 -23.62 1.72
C LYS A 42 -27.90 -22.88 2.90
N GLN A 43 -26.91 -22.02 2.67
CA GLN A 43 -26.28 -21.24 3.73
C GLN A 43 -27.31 -20.27 4.33
N ARG A 44 -27.65 -20.50 5.60
CA ARG A 44 -28.63 -19.68 6.34
C ARG A 44 -28.06 -18.34 6.80
N ASN A 45 -26.75 -18.29 7.07
CA ASN A 45 -26.05 -17.10 7.54
C ASN A 45 -25.09 -16.61 6.45
N VAL A 46 -25.60 -15.77 5.56
CA VAL A 46 -24.76 -15.05 4.58
C VAL A 46 -24.05 -13.93 5.33
N LEU A 47 -22.73 -13.86 5.22
CA LEU A 47 -21.94 -12.87 5.95
C LEU A 47 -22.10 -11.50 5.30
N GLY A 48 -22.88 -10.62 5.93
CA GLY A 48 -22.89 -9.19 5.58
C GLY A 48 -23.53 -8.83 4.23
N ARG A 49 -24.30 -9.72 3.60
CA ARG A 49 -25.08 -9.45 2.37
C ARG A 49 -26.48 -10.04 2.45
N CYS A 50 -27.37 -9.58 1.57
CA CYS A 50 -28.80 -9.90 1.61
C CYS A 50 -29.14 -11.36 1.27
N CYS A 51 -28.32 -12.03 0.44
CA CYS A 51 -28.57 -13.41 0.01
C CYS A 51 -27.29 -14.10 -0.51
N PRO A 52 -27.26 -15.45 -0.60
CA PRO A 52 -26.09 -16.18 -1.09
C PRO A 52 -25.74 -15.86 -2.55
N HIS A 53 -26.71 -15.38 -3.34
CA HIS A 53 -26.51 -15.03 -4.74
C HIS A 53 -25.66 -13.76 -4.89
N LYS A 54 -25.98 -12.70 -4.15
CA LYS A 54 -25.16 -11.48 -4.13
C LYS A 54 -23.76 -11.76 -3.59
N GLU A 55 -23.66 -12.60 -2.56
CA GLU A 55 -22.37 -12.98 -1.99
C GLU A 55 -21.47 -13.74 -2.99
N ARG A 56 -22.05 -14.63 -3.82
CA ARG A 56 -21.29 -15.29 -4.90
C ARG A 56 -20.80 -14.32 -5.96
N ALA A 57 -21.61 -13.34 -6.34
CA ALA A 57 -21.17 -12.31 -7.27
C ALA A 57 -20.00 -11.52 -6.65
N VAL A 58 -20.11 -11.12 -5.39
CA VAL A 58 -19.01 -10.48 -4.65
C VAL A 58 -17.75 -11.35 -4.64
N TRP A 59 -17.86 -12.67 -4.42
CA TRP A 59 -16.69 -13.56 -4.51
C TRP A 59 -16.09 -13.60 -5.91
N LYS A 60 -16.91 -13.71 -6.95
CA LYS A 60 -16.46 -13.67 -8.36
C LYS A 60 -15.63 -12.41 -8.62
N TYR A 61 -16.20 -11.24 -8.32
CA TYR A 61 -15.55 -9.96 -8.63
C TYR A 61 -14.40 -9.60 -7.68
N LYS A 62 -14.33 -10.19 -6.47
CA LYS A 62 -13.12 -10.13 -5.64
C LYS A 62 -11.95 -10.93 -6.21
N MET A 63 -12.21 -11.95 -7.01
CA MET A 63 -11.17 -12.76 -7.65
C MET A 63 -10.62 -12.10 -8.93
N PHE A 64 -11.38 -11.21 -9.58
CA PHE A 64 -10.94 -10.45 -10.75
C PHE A 64 -9.63 -9.68 -10.54
N PRO A 65 -9.50 -8.80 -9.53
CA PRO A 65 -8.25 -8.10 -9.27
C PRO A 65 -7.13 -9.02 -8.82
N LEU A 66 -7.45 -10.18 -8.22
CA LEU A 66 -6.43 -11.20 -7.90
C LEU A 66 -5.88 -11.90 -9.16
N LEU A 67 -6.63 -11.92 -10.26
CA LEU A 67 -6.17 -12.35 -11.59
C LEU A 67 -5.54 -11.19 -12.40
N GLY A 68 -5.47 -9.98 -11.83
CA GLY A 68 -4.90 -8.80 -12.47
C GLY A 68 -5.85 -8.07 -13.43
N PHE A 69 -7.17 -8.17 -13.22
CA PHE A 69 -8.20 -7.44 -13.97
C PHE A 69 -8.93 -6.42 -13.08
N ASP A 70 -9.70 -5.50 -13.67
CA ASP A 70 -10.67 -4.68 -12.97
C ASP A 70 -12.06 -4.78 -13.60
N MET A 71 -13.05 -4.08 -13.03
CA MET A 71 -14.44 -4.17 -13.46
C MET A 71 -14.65 -3.69 -14.91
N ARG A 72 -13.72 -2.92 -15.50
CA ARG A 72 -13.80 -2.45 -16.89
C ARG A 72 -13.32 -3.50 -17.90
N ASP A 73 -12.66 -4.57 -17.44
CA ASP A 73 -12.24 -5.67 -18.30
C ASP A 73 -13.36 -6.69 -18.54
N GLU A 74 -14.43 -6.65 -17.75
CA GLU A 74 -15.62 -7.43 -18.03
C GLU A 74 -16.45 -6.74 -19.12
N GLN A 75 -16.50 -7.38 -20.30
CA GLN A 75 -17.32 -6.91 -21.44
C GLN A 75 -18.60 -7.73 -21.58
N ASP A 76 -18.64 -8.93 -20.99
CA ASP A 76 -19.79 -9.82 -20.94
C ASP A 76 -19.80 -10.55 -19.59
N GLU A 77 -20.84 -10.34 -18.79
CA GLU A 77 -21.04 -10.96 -17.46
C GLU A 77 -21.08 -12.50 -17.52
N LEU A 78 -21.43 -13.08 -18.68
CA LEU A 78 -21.45 -14.53 -18.90
C LEU A 78 -20.06 -15.13 -19.06
N THR A 79 -19.02 -14.30 -19.29
CA THR A 79 -17.64 -14.75 -19.39
C THR A 79 -17.23 -15.41 -18.07
N PRO A 80 -16.87 -16.70 -18.06
CA PRO A 80 -16.53 -17.40 -16.82
C PRO A 80 -15.16 -16.96 -16.30
N LEU A 81 -14.94 -17.09 -14.99
CA LEU A 81 -13.65 -16.78 -14.35
C LEU A 81 -12.50 -17.61 -14.92
N SER A 82 -12.80 -18.80 -15.44
CA SER A 82 -11.81 -19.68 -16.08
C SER A 82 -11.14 -19.05 -17.30
N GLU A 83 -11.85 -18.24 -18.09
CA GLU A 83 -11.26 -17.53 -19.24
C GLU A 83 -10.30 -16.42 -18.79
N TYR A 84 -10.66 -15.68 -17.75
CA TYR A 84 -9.78 -14.70 -17.13
C TYR A 84 -8.56 -15.35 -16.49
N ALA A 85 -8.73 -16.49 -15.80
CA ALA A 85 -7.64 -17.24 -15.21
C ALA A 85 -6.67 -17.78 -16.28
N HIS A 86 -7.20 -18.31 -17.39
CA HIS A 86 -6.40 -18.71 -18.53
C HIS A 86 -5.59 -17.53 -19.08
N THR A 87 -6.24 -16.37 -19.27
CA THR A 87 -5.57 -15.17 -19.77
C THR A 87 -4.48 -14.68 -18.82
N ALA A 88 -4.74 -14.66 -17.51
CA ALA A 88 -3.77 -14.22 -16.50
C ALA A 88 -2.51 -15.09 -16.45
N LEU A 89 -2.66 -16.42 -16.59
CA LEU A 89 -1.54 -17.36 -16.58
C LEU A 89 -0.68 -17.29 -17.86
N HIS A 90 -1.30 -16.99 -19.00
CA HIS A 90 -0.64 -17.08 -20.31
C HIS A 90 -0.24 -15.72 -20.90
N ARG A 91 -0.67 -14.59 -20.31
CA ARG A 91 -0.21 -13.27 -20.77
C ARG A 91 1.28 -13.10 -20.49
N PRO A 92 2.04 -12.48 -21.41
CA PRO A 92 3.49 -12.35 -21.27
C PRO A 92 3.89 -11.37 -20.15
N GLN A 93 3.04 -10.38 -19.88
CA GLN A 93 3.27 -9.36 -18.86
C GLN A 93 1.95 -8.72 -18.40
N PRO A 94 1.93 -8.09 -17.21
CA PRO A 94 0.78 -7.31 -16.76
C PRO A 94 0.48 -6.14 -17.70
N THR A 95 -0.80 -5.87 -17.98
CA THR A 95 -1.23 -4.86 -18.96
C THR A 95 -1.95 -3.65 -18.36
N LYS A 96 -2.44 -3.75 -17.12
CA LYS A 96 -3.27 -2.71 -16.50
C LYS A 96 -2.45 -1.50 -16.12
N GLU A 97 -2.96 -0.29 -16.38
CA GLU A 97 -2.33 0.98 -15.98
C GLU A 97 -2.64 1.41 -14.55
N ASN A 98 -3.89 1.20 -14.12
CA ASN A 98 -4.29 1.43 -12.74
C ASN A 98 -3.70 0.38 -11.80
N VAL A 99 -3.57 0.75 -10.54
CA VAL A 99 -3.00 -0.08 -9.47
C VAL A 99 -4.07 -0.58 -8.52
N LEU A 100 -5.10 0.24 -8.31
CA LEU A 100 -6.23 -0.05 -7.44
C LEU A 100 -7.50 -0.12 -8.27
N CYS A 101 -8.48 -0.87 -7.79
CA CYS A 101 -9.83 -0.85 -8.31
C CYS A 101 -10.85 -0.91 -7.18
N VAL A 102 -12.07 -0.46 -7.47
CA VAL A 102 -13.23 -0.71 -6.63
C VAL A 102 -14.02 -1.85 -7.27
N ILE A 103 -14.56 -2.72 -6.43
CA ILE A 103 -15.42 -3.82 -6.83
C ILE A 103 -16.86 -3.37 -6.60
N ASP A 104 -17.57 -3.19 -7.70
CA ASP A 104 -18.90 -2.60 -7.77
C ASP A 104 -19.90 -3.39 -6.91
N GLU A 105 -19.87 -4.73 -6.99
CA GLU A 105 -20.77 -5.59 -6.23
C GLU A 105 -20.48 -5.59 -4.74
N ALA A 106 -19.24 -5.29 -4.35
CA ALA A 106 -18.80 -5.27 -2.96
C ALA A 106 -19.02 -3.91 -2.31
N CYS A 107 -18.99 -2.83 -3.10
CA CYS A 107 -19.33 -1.47 -2.69
C CYS A 107 -20.77 -1.41 -2.15
N THR A 108 -21.00 -0.64 -1.09
CA THR A 108 -22.34 -0.44 -0.51
C THR A 108 -22.93 0.93 -0.85
N SER A 109 -22.24 1.72 -1.68
CA SER A 109 -22.64 3.07 -2.05
C SER A 109 -22.91 3.94 -0.82
N CYS A 110 -21.95 3.98 0.12
CA CYS A 110 -22.08 4.64 1.42
C CYS A 110 -22.66 6.05 1.25
N VAL A 111 -23.69 6.44 2.02
CA VAL A 111 -24.25 7.80 1.91
C VAL A 111 -23.12 8.83 2.11
N GLN A 112 -23.09 9.89 1.29
CA GLN A 112 -22.10 10.96 1.43
C GLN A 112 -22.10 11.50 2.85
N ILE A 113 -20.94 12.02 3.30
CA ILE A 113 -20.70 12.48 4.67
C ILE A 113 -21.92 13.25 5.22
N ASN A 114 -22.63 12.62 6.14
CA ASN A 114 -23.86 13.16 6.70
C ASN A 114 -23.98 12.93 8.20
N TYR A 115 -24.93 13.64 8.79
CA TYR A 115 -25.28 13.53 10.20
C TYR A 115 -26.69 12.97 10.30
N GLU A 116 -26.84 11.83 10.96
CA GLU A 116 -28.12 11.14 11.10
C GLU A 116 -28.65 11.21 12.53
N VAL A 117 -29.95 11.43 12.68
CA VAL A 117 -30.59 11.44 13.99
C VAL A 117 -31.02 10.02 14.37
N SER A 118 -30.36 9.44 15.37
CA SER A 118 -30.70 8.12 15.90
C SER A 118 -31.96 8.14 16.77
N ASN A 119 -32.47 6.95 17.10
CA ASN A 119 -33.59 6.75 18.02
C ASN A 119 -33.28 7.16 19.48
N LEU A 120 -32.04 7.50 19.82
CA LEU A 120 -31.65 8.04 21.12
C LEU A 120 -32.11 9.48 21.34
N CYS A 121 -32.58 10.16 20.30
CA CYS A 121 -33.06 11.54 20.38
C CYS A 121 -34.23 11.65 21.38
N ARG A 122 -34.11 12.59 22.32
CA ARG A 122 -35.09 12.83 23.40
C ARG A 122 -36.04 14.00 23.15
N GLY A 123 -35.94 14.66 22.00
CA GLY A 123 -36.82 15.78 21.66
C GLY A 123 -36.77 16.94 22.66
N CYS A 124 -35.56 17.32 23.06
CA CYS A 124 -35.33 18.29 24.13
C CYS A 124 -36.01 19.63 23.84
N VAL A 125 -36.61 20.23 24.87
CA VAL A 125 -37.20 21.59 24.79
C VAL A 125 -36.15 22.63 24.39
N SER A 126 -34.89 22.46 24.80
CA SER A 126 -33.78 23.37 24.48
C SER A 126 -33.44 23.43 22.99
N ARG A 127 -33.79 22.40 22.20
CA ARG A 127 -33.57 22.31 20.75
C ARG A 127 -32.18 22.76 20.27
N ALA A 128 -31.14 22.46 21.05
CA ALA A 128 -29.76 22.91 20.79
C ALA A 128 -29.24 22.55 19.38
N CYS A 129 -29.64 21.39 18.85
CA CYS A 129 -29.27 21.00 17.48
C CYS A 129 -29.85 21.95 16.42
N SER A 130 -31.10 22.39 16.58
CA SER A 130 -31.81 23.26 15.64
C SER A 130 -31.40 24.72 15.82
N SER A 131 -31.30 25.22 17.06
CA SER A 131 -30.93 26.61 17.34
C SER A 131 -29.50 26.97 16.92
N ASN A 132 -28.59 25.99 16.91
CA ASN A 132 -27.22 26.16 16.44
C ASN A 132 -27.03 25.76 14.97
N CYS A 133 -28.08 25.37 14.24
CA CYS A 133 -27.95 24.99 12.83
C CYS A 133 -27.87 26.25 11.96
N PRO A 134 -26.74 26.51 11.27
CA PRO A 134 -26.57 27.73 10.47
C PRO A 134 -27.43 27.77 9.20
N LYS A 135 -27.94 26.60 8.77
CA LYS A 135 -28.81 26.45 7.60
C LYS A 135 -30.26 26.16 7.97
N SER A 136 -30.58 26.13 9.26
CA SER A 136 -31.91 25.83 9.78
C SER A 136 -32.55 24.56 9.19
N CYS A 137 -31.74 23.55 8.87
CA CYS A 137 -32.18 22.31 8.22
C CYS A 137 -32.74 21.25 9.20
N ILE A 138 -33.05 21.61 10.45
CA ILE A 138 -33.50 20.66 11.47
C ILE A 138 -34.96 20.91 11.83
N SER A 139 -35.79 19.92 11.54
CA SER A 139 -37.21 19.88 11.89
C SER A 139 -37.47 18.86 13.00
N PHE A 140 -38.71 18.78 13.50
CA PHE A 140 -39.10 17.88 14.58
C PHE A 140 -40.33 17.07 14.17
N LYS A 141 -40.25 15.75 14.33
CA LYS A 141 -41.35 14.81 14.09
C LYS A 141 -42.45 15.00 15.14
N LYS A 142 -43.63 14.39 14.90
CA LYS A 142 -44.77 14.41 15.85
C LYS A 142 -44.43 13.86 17.24
N ASN A 143 -43.47 12.93 17.33
CA ASN A 143 -42.99 12.37 18.58
C ASN A 143 -41.91 13.24 19.27
N GLY A 144 -41.62 14.44 18.74
CA GLY A 144 -40.63 15.37 19.26
C GLY A 144 -39.19 15.11 18.83
N GLN A 145 -38.88 14.01 18.15
CA GLN A 145 -37.51 13.73 17.70
C GLN A 145 -37.08 14.66 16.56
N ALA A 146 -35.81 15.07 16.58
CA ALA A 146 -35.23 15.87 15.52
C ALA A 146 -35.11 15.05 14.21
N GLN A 147 -35.18 15.74 13.07
CA GLN A 147 -34.91 15.21 11.74
C GLN A 147 -34.09 16.25 10.97
N ILE A 148 -33.07 15.80 10.26
CA ILE A 148 -32.22 16.64 9.44
C ILE A 148 -32.70 16.54 7.99
N ASP A 149 -32.87 17.70 7.35
CA ASP A 149 -33.05 17.80 5.91
C ASP A 149 -31.67 17.80 5.25
N HIS A 150 -31.36 16.72 4.53
CA HIS A 150 -30.06 16.49 3.91
C HIS A 150 -29.86 17.28 2.62
N GLU A 151 -30.93 17.78 1.98
CA GLU A 151 -30.80 18.62 0.78
C GLU A 151 -30.26 20.02 1.14
N ILE A 152 -30.53 20.47 2.36
CA ILE A 152 -30.13 21.80 2.86
C ILE A 152 -28.87 21.72 3.75
N CYS A 153 -28.61 20.56 4.36
CA CYS A 153 -27.50 20.37 5.27
C CYS A 153 -26.14 20.51 4.57
N ILE A 154 -25.26 21.34 5.13
CA ILE A 154 -23.88 21.52 4.64
C ILE A 154 -22.84 20.68 5.43
N SER A 155 -23.31 19.68 6.20
CA SER A 155 -22.48 18.80 7.03
C SER A 155 -21.46 19.53 7.92
N CYS A 156 -21.84 20.65 8.55
CA CYS A 156 -20.94 21.41 9.43
C CYS A 156 -20.71 20.78 10.82
N GLY A 157 -21.53 19.80 11.21
CA GLY A 157 -21.40 19.06 12.47
C GLY A 157 -21.79 19.80 13.75
N GLN A 158 -22.34 21.01 13.64
CA GLN A 158 -22.74 21.80 14.80
C GLN A 158 -23.87 21.13 15.59
N CYS A 159 -24.79 20.44 14.91
CA CYS A 159 -25.85 19.67 15.55
C CYS A 159 -25.31 18.47 16.34
N HIS A 160 -24.33 17.74 15.79
CA HIS A 160 -23.65 16.63 16.45
C HIS A 160 -22.90 17.09 17.70
N LYS A 161 -22.09 18.15 17.60
CA LYS A 161 -21.31 18.69 18.72
C LYS A 161 -22.19 19.18 19.88
N ASN A 162 -23.35 19.78 19.58
CA ASN A 162 -24.24 20.35 20.60
C ASN A 162 -25.31 19.38 21.11
N CYS A 163 -25.34 18.13 20.66
CA CYS A 163 -26.33 17.18 21.13
C CYS A 163 -25.87 16.58 22.48
N PRO A 164 -26.50 16.92 23.62
CA PRO A 164 -26.06 16.42 24.93
C PRO A 164 -26.29 14.92 25.11
N TYR A 165 -27.16 14.33 24.29
CA TYR A 165 -27.47 12.90 24.31
C TYR A 165 -26.66 12.10 23.28
N HIS A 166 -25.75 12.75 22.53
CA HIS A 166 -25.02 12.12 21.42
C HIS A 166 -25.93 11.38 20.43
N ALA A 167 -27.16 11.87 20.27
CA ALA A 167 -28.20 11.22 19.47
C ALA A 167 -28.05 11.47 17.97
N ILE A 168 -27.20 12.42 17.57
CA ILE A 168 -26.88 12.70 16.18
C ILE A 168 -25.55 12.03 15.90
N VAL A 169 -25.51 11.12 14.94
CA VAL A 169 -24.35 10.30 14.61
C VAL A 169 -23.72 10.83 13.33
N TYR A 170 -22.39 10.92 13.33
CA TYR A 170 -21.62 11.18 12.12
C TYR A 170 -21.44 9.88 11.35
N ILE A 171 -21.84 9.84 10.08
CA ILE A 171 -21.63 8.68 9.21
C ILE A 171 -20.48 9.00 8.26
N PRO A 172 -19.28 8.43 8.50
CA PRO A 172 -18.15 8.63 7.61
C PRO A 172 -18.31 7.83 6.33
N VAL A 173 -17.65 8.28 5.27
CA VAL A 173 -17.30 7.44 4.11
C VAL A 173 -15.81 7.07 4.27
N PRO A 174 -15.47 5.90 4.83
CA PRO A 174 -14.11 5.63 5.30
C PRO A 174 -13.06 5.71 4.21
N CYS A 175 -13.37 5.24 3.00
CA CYS A 175 -12.45 5.30 1.86
C CYS A 175 -12.17 6.75 1.44
N GLU A 176 -13.19 7.61 1.32
CA GLU A 176 -13.02 9.03 1.01
C GLU A 176 -12.25 9.79 2.09
N GLU A 177 -12.56 9.56 3.37
CA GLU A 177 -11.90 10.23 4.50
C GLU A 177 -10.42 9.86 4.63
N SER A 178 -10.11 8.58 4.40
CA SER A 178 -8.73 8.08 4.43
C SER A 178 -7.88 8.61 3.27
N CYS A 179 -8.49 9.13 2.21
CA CYS A 179 -7.79 9.61 1.04
C CYS A 179 -7.18 11.01 1.30
N PRO A 180 -5.85 11.16 1.31
CA PRO A 180 -5.22 12.45 1.65
C PRO A 180 -5.34 13.50 0.55
N VAL A 181 -5.65 13.07 -0.68
CA VAL A 181 -5.70 13.91 -1.88
C VAL A 181 -7.11 14.02 -2.48
N GLY A 182 -8.13 13.43 -1.85
CA GLY A 182 -9.52 13.50 -2.33
C GLY A 182 -9.72 12.87 -3.72
N ALA A 183 -9.09 11.71 -3.96
CA ALA A 183 -9.16 10.98 -5.21
C ALA A 183 -10.29 9.94 -5.27
N ILE A 184 -11.16 9.87 -4.27
CA ILE A 184 -12.30 8.94 -4.25
C ILE A 184 -13.57 9.77 -4.26
N SER A 185 -14.47 9.43 -5.17
CA SER A 185 -15.77 10.08 -5.32
C SER A 185 -16.77 9.11 -5.92
N LYS A 186 -18.06 9.38 -5.73
CA LYS A 186 -19.13 8.59 -6.34
C LYS A 186 -19.30 8.88 -7.84
N ASP A 187 -19.65 7.84 -8.59
CA ASP A 187 -20.15 7.94 -9.95
C ASP A 187 -21.68 8.14 -10.00
N GLU A 188 -22.25 8.05 -11.20
CA GLU A 188 -23.69 8.23 -11.48
C GLU A 188 -24.56 7.14 -10.84
N ASP A 189 -24.01 5.93 -10.66
CA ASP A 189 -24.68 4.79 -10.01
C ASP A 189 -24.51 4.79 -8.49
N GLY A 190 -23.79 5.79 -7.96
CA GLY A 190 -23.54 5.99 -6.54
C GLY A 190 -22.46 5.08 -5.97
N ILE A 191 -21.68 4.39 -6.82
CA ILE A 191 -20.54 3.55 -6.47
C ILE A 191 -19.30 4.44 -6.32
N GLU A 192 -18.49 4.18 -5.30
CA GLU A 192 -17.25 4.92 -5.15
C GLU A 192 -16.23 4.50 -6.21
N HIS A 193 -15.62 5.48 -6.88
CA HIS A 193 -14.61 5.28 -7.91
C HIS A 193 -13.31 6.02 -7.54
N ILE A 194 -12.18 5.48 -7.97
CA ILE A 194 -10.85 6.09 -7.78
C ILE A 194 -10.50 6.92 -9.02
N ASP A 195 -10.32 8.23 -8.83
CA ASP A 195 -9.82 9.17 -9.83
C ASP A 195 -8.29 9.03 -9.96
N GLU A 196 -7.86 8.29 -10.97
CA GLU A 196 -6.45 8.02 -11.27
C GLU A 196 -5.62 9.29 -11.52
N SER A 197 -6.26 10.39 -11.97
CA SER A 197 -5.58 11.67 -12.21
C SER A 197 -5.16 12.34 -10.89
N LYS A 198 -5.84 12.02 -9.79
CA LYS A 198 -5.54 12.53 -8.44
C LYS A 198 -4.86 11.49 -7.56
N CYS A 199 -5.11 10.20 -7.76
CA CYS A 199 -4.63 9.15 -6.88
C CYS A 199 -3.09 9.13 -6.79
N ILE A 200 -2.56 8.98 -5.57
CA ILE A 200 -1.12 8.80 -5.31
C ILE A 200 -0.77 7.35 -4.94
N TYR A 201 -1.73 6.44 -5.08
CA TYR A 201 -1.60 5.00 -4.83
C TYR A 201 -1.07 4.60 -3.44
N CYS A 202 -1.26 5.43 -2.41
CA CYS A 202 -0.77 5.13 -1.05
C CYS A 202 -1.46 3.94 -0.39
N GLY A 203 -2.61 3.49 -0.91
CA GLY A 203 -3.34 2.34 -0.40
C GLY A 203 -4.04 2.56 0.93
N SER A 204 -4.13 3.80 1.47
CA SER A 204 -4.86 4.08 2.71
C SER A 204 -6.33 3.63 2.63
N CYS A 205 -6.95 3.80 1.47
CA CYS A 205 -8.34 3.41 1.23
C CYS A 205 -8.56 1.89 1.18
N LEU A 206 -7.52 1.12 0.80
CA LEU A 206 -7.55 -0.34 0.70
C LEU A 206 -7.98 -0.97 2.03
N ASN A 207 -7.36 -0.52 3.12
CA ASN A 207 -7.64 -1.03 4.48
C ASN A 207 -8.73 -0.23 5.21
N ALA A 208 -9.10 0.95 4.72
CA ALA A 208 -10.15 1.77 5.33
C ALA A 208 -11.57 1.28 4.97
N CYS A 209 -11.76 0.69 3.78
CA CYS A 209 -13.07 0.21 3.35
C CYS A 209 -13.52 -1.01 4.18
N PRO A 210 -14.56 -0.91 5.03
CA PRO A 210 -14.97 -2.01 5.90
C PRO A 210 -15.66 -3.15 5.12
N PHE A 211 -16.10 -2.89 3.88
CA PHE A 211 -16.72 -3.87 3.00
C PHE A 211 -15.70 -4.70 2.20
N GLY A 212 -14.42 -4.29 2.24
CA GLY A 212 -13.37 -4.83 1.39
C GLY A 212 -13.76 -4.73 -0.07
N ALA A 213 -14.16 -3.54 -0.51
CA ALA A 213 -14.53 -3.27 -1.90
C ALA A 213 -13.36 -2.75 -2.72
N ILE A 214 -12.31 -2.23 -2.09
CA ILE A 214 -11.11 -1.74 -2.77
C ILE A 214 -10.07 -2.84 -2.78
N PHE A 215 -9.48 -3.11 -3.94
CA PHE A 215 -8.45 -4.12 -4.14
C PHE A 215 -7.26 -3.52 -4.88
N GLU A 216 -6.09 -4.10 -4.67
CA GLU A 216 -4.97 -3.94 -5.59
C GLU A 216 -5.09 -4.92 -6.76
N ILE A 217 -4.67 -4.49 -7.94
CA ILE A 217 -4.62 -5.35 -9.12
C ILE A 217 -3.36 -6.19 -9.06
N SER A 218 -3.54 -7.45 -8.72
CA SER A 218 -2.49 -8.44 -8.49
C SER A 218 -1.70 -8.77 -9.76
N GLN A 219 -0.47 -9.21 -9.55
CA GLN A 219 0.43 -9.73 -10.58
C GLN A 219 0.91 -11.15 -10.24
N VAL A 220 0.26 -11.80 -9.26
CA VAL A 220 0.69 -13.11 -8.76
C VAL A 220 0.59 -14.18 -9.84
N PHE A 221 -0.49 -14.22 -10.62
CA PHE A 221 -0.64 -15.22 -11.68
C PHE A 221 0.24 -14.92 -12.91
N ASP A 222 0.67 -13.68 -13.12
CA ASP A 222 1.72 -13.36 -14.10
C ASP A 222 3.06 -13.98 -13.67
N VAL A 223 3.42 -13.80 -12.40
CA VAL A 223 4.66 -14.35 -11.82
C VAL A 223 4.63 -15.88 -11.82
N LEU A 224 3.55 -16.48 -11.33
CA LEU A 224 3.42 -17.95 -11.30
C LEU A 224 3.40 -18.53 -12.72
N GLY A 225 2.73 -17.86 -13.67
CA GLY A 225 2.77 -18.26 -15.08
C GLY A 225 4.17 -18.18 -15.69
N ALA A 226 4.96 -17.14 -15.38
CA ALA A 226 6.36 -17.03 -15.82
C ALA A 226 7.24 -18.16 -15.26
N ILE A 227 7.06 -18.49 -13.98
CA ILE A 227 7.75 -19.63 -13.35
C ILE A 227 7.33 -20.96 -14.01
N GLU A 228 6.03 -21.16 -14.29
CA GLU A 228 5.50 -22.36 -14.96
C GLU A 228 6.09 -22.55 -16.36
N ARG A 229 6.31 -21.45 -17.10
CA ARG A 229 6.96 -21.46 -18.41
C ARG A 229 8.47 -21.68 -18.36
N GLY A 230 9.07 -21.75 -17.16
CA GLY A 230 10.50 -21.95 -16.98
C GLY A 230 11.34 -20.70 -17.26
N GLU A 231 10.74 -19.50 -17.21
CA GLU A 231 11.49 -18.25 -17.33
C GLU A 231 12.41 -18.06 -16.10
N GLN A 232 13.56 -17.42 -16.28
CA GLN A 232 14.42 -17.06 -15.16
C GLN A 232 13.81 -15.87 -14.41
N VAL A 233 13.22 -16.11 -13.24
CA VAL A 233 12.58 -15.05 -12.43
C VAL A 233 13.42 -14.75 -11.19
N VAL A 234 13.88 -13.52 -11.04
CA VAL A 234 14.70 -13.03 -9.93
C VAL A 234 13.85 -12.19 -8.99
N ALA A 235 13.86 -12.52 -7.69
CA ALA A 235 13.18 -11.74 -6.67
C ALA A 235 14.10 -10.67 -6.09
N ILE A 236 13.62 -9.43 -6.02
CA ILE A 236 14.26 -8.36 -5.24
C ILE A 236 13.38 -8.03 -4.03
N VAL A 237 13.89 -8.23 -2.80
CA VAL A 237 13.07 -8.21 -1.59
C VAL A 237 13.31 -6.96 -0.73
N ALA A 238 12.25 -6.21 -0.45
CA ALA A 238 12.30 -4.97 0.31
C ALA A 238 12.77 -5.17 1.77
N PRO A 239 13.50 -4.20 2.36
CA PRO A 239 13.98 -4.28 3.75
C PRO A 239 12.89 -4.53 4.80
N ALA A 240 11.65 -4.12 4.51
CA ALA A 240 10.51 -4.30 5.38
C ALA A 240 10.20 -5.76 5.70
N ILE A 241 10.77 -6.72 4.96
CA ILE A 241 10.63 -8.17 5.18
C ILE A 241 10.98 -8.59 6.62
N LEU A 242 11.94 -7.91 7.25
CA LEU A 242 12.38 -8.16 8.63
C LEU A 242 11.24 -8.04 9.65
N GLY A 243 10.16 -7.31 9.33
CA GLY A 243 9.00 -7.14 10.19
C GLY A 243 7.77 -7.96 9.78
N GLN A 244 7.84 -8.81 8.75
CA GLN A 244 6.62 -9.40 8.15
C GLN A 244 6.29 -10.80 8.64
N PHE A 245 7.27 -11.71 8.61
CA PHE A 245 7.05 -13.11 8.90
C PHE A 245 7.72 -13.50 10.21
N LYS A 246 7.14 -14.43 10.97
CA LYS A 246 7.73 -14.95 12.20
C LYS A 246 8.84 -15.99 11.91
N ALA A 247 9.77 -15.64 11.04
CA ALA A 247 10.88 -16.46 10.57
C ALA A 247 12.11 -15.58 10.35
N SER A 248 13.30 -16.17 10.22
CA SER A 248 14.49 -15.40 9.83
C SER A 248 14.35 -14.91 8.38
N ARG A 249 15.05 -13.84 8.01
CA ARG A 249 15.04 -13.33 6.62
C ARG A 249 15.54 -14.39 5.64
N GLU A 250 16.53 -15.19 6.05
CA GLU A 250 17.10 -16.25 5.24
C GLU A 250 16.05 -17.34 4.98
N GLN A 251 15.25 -17.71 5.98
CA GLN A 251 14.13 -18.65 5.80
C GLN A 251 13.08 -18.10 4.83
N VAL A 252 12.80 -16.79 4.89
CA VAL A 252 11.90 -16.14 3.93
C VAL A 252 12.47 -16.21 2.51
N TYR A 253 13.75 -15.90 2.33
CA TYR A 253 14.41 -15.99 1.02
C TYR A 253 14.45 -17.43 0.51
N GLY A 254 14.70 -18.40 1.39
CA GLY A 254 14.60 -19.82 1.08
C GLY A 254 13.19 -20.23 0.65
N ALA A 255 12.15 -19.68 1.29
CA ALA A 255 10.77 -19.92 0.89
C ALA A 255 10.48 -19.34 -0.50
N ILE A 256 10.98 -18.14 -0.81
CA ILE A 256 10.89 -17.55 -2.16
C ILE A 256 11.61 -18.43 -3.19
N LYS A 257 12.80 -18.95 -2.88
CA LYS A 257 13.49 -19.94 -3.72
C LYS A 257 12.64 -21.20 -3.95
N LYS A 258 11.98 -21.70 -2.90
CA LYS A 258 11.10 -22.89 -2.96
C LYS A 258 9.83 -22.66 -3.80
N ILE A 259 9.38 -21.42 -3.96
CA ILE A 259 8.30 -21.07 -4.91
C ILE A 259 8.73 -21.31 -6.36
N GLY A 260 10.02 -21.17 -6.67
CA GLY A 260 10.58 -21.36 -8.02
C GLY A 260 11.44 -20.21 -8.53
N PHE A 261 11.71 -19.19 -7.72
CA PHE A 261 12.58 -18.08 -8.11
C PHE A 261 14.03 -18.52 -8.34
N TYR A 262 14.63 -18.02 -9.41
CA TYR A 262 16.00 -18.32 -9.81
C TYR A 262 17.04 -17.74 -8.84
N ASP A 263 16.83 -16.51 -8.37
CA ASP A 263 17.67 -15.90 -7.34
C ASP A 263 16.86 -14.91 -6.47
N VAL A 264 17.41 -14.54 -5.32
CA VAL A 264 16.86 -13.56 -4.38
C VAL A 264 17.93 -12.54 -4.00
N ILE A 265 17.68 -11.27 -4.29
CA ILE A 265 18.58 -10.15 -3.99
C ILE A 265 17.91 -9.21 -2.99
N GLU A 266 18.65 -8.76 -1.99
CA GLU A 266 18.15 -7.81 -1.01
C GLU A 266 18.10 -6.40 -1.58
N VAL A 267 16.92 -5.75 -1.49
CA VAL A 267 16.77 -4.35 -1.87
C VAL A 267 17.55 -3.40 -0.96
N ALA A 268 18.01 -3.90 0.20
CA ALA A 268 18.96 -3.17 1.04
C ALA A 268 20.28 -2.85 0.30
N GLN A 269 20.67 -3.64 -0.70
CA GLN A 269 21.84 -3.33 -1.52
C GLN A 269 21.62 -2.06 -2.35
N GLY A 270 20.50 -1.96 -3.07
CA GLY A 270 20.15 -0.74 -3.79
C GLY A 270 19.84 0.43 -2.85
N ALA A 271 19.45 0.18 -1.61
CA ALA A 271 19.31 1.25 -0.61
C ALA A 271 20.66 1.88 -0.26
N MET A 272 21.74 1.10 -0.22
CA MET A 272 23.09 1.66 -0.04
C MET A 272 23.49 2.55 -1.22
N ASP A 273 23.14 2.15 -2.44
CA ASP A 273 23.35 2.96 -3.65
C ASP A 273 22.54 4.27 -3.58
N THR A 274 21.26 4.20 -3.16
CA THR A 274 20.43 5.39 -2.92
C THR A 274 21.08 6.30 -1.88
N VAL A 275 21.52 5.78 -0.74
CA VAL A 275 22.16 6.57 0.32
C VAL A 275 23.40 7.32 -0.20
N SER A 276 24.26 6.64 -0.97
CA SER A 276 25.47 7.28 -1.49
C SER A 276 25.16 8.42 -2.44
N HIS A 277 24.28 8.20 -3.42
CA HIS A 277 23.90 9.23 -4.40
C HIS A 277 23.13 10.38 -3.75
N GLU A 278 22.16 10.05 -2.90
CA GLU A 278 21.31 11.04 -2.24
C GLU A 278 22.09 11.86 -1.21
N GLY A 279 23.03 11.25 -0.50
CA GLY A 279 23.92 11.96 0.41
C GLY A 279 24.82 12.97 -0.30
N LYS A 280 25.45 12.57 -1.42
CA LYS A 280 26.28 13.47 -2.24
C LYS A 280 25.46 14.63 -2.81
N GLU A 281 24.30 14.32 -3.38
CA GLU A 281 23.37 15.31 -3.92
C GLU A 281 22.88 16.29 -2.83
N LEU A 282 22.63 15.81 -1.61
CA LEU A 282 22.25 16.66 -0.48
C LEU A 282 23.34 17.70 -0.18
N VAL A 283 24.60 17.27 -0.07
CA VAL A 283 25.73 18.16 0.19
C VAL A 283 25.83 19.20 -0.92
N GLU A 284 25.88 18.76 -2.18
CA GLU A 284 26.01 19.63 -3.35
C GLU A 284 24.91 20.70 -3.41
N LYS A 285 23.63 20.29 -3.25
CA LYS A 285 22.51 21.22 -3.36
C LYS A 285 22.49 22.26 -2.23
N ILE A 286 22.75 21.83 -1.00
CA ILE A 286 22.72 22.73 0.16
C ILE A 286 23.89 23.72 0.10
N GLU A 287 25.08 23.28 -0.33
CA GLU A 287 26.23 24.16 -0.50
C GLU A 287 26.08 25.11 -1.69
N ALA A 288 25.38 24.70 -2.74
CA ALA A 288 24.96 25.57 -3.84
C ALA A 288 23.86 26.58 -3.46
N GLY A 289 23.40 26.58 -2.20
CA GLY A 289 22.45 27.55 -1.66
C GLY A 289 20.98 27.13 -1.77
N GLN A 290 20.68 25.88 -2.15
CA GLN A 290 19.31 25.38 -2.07
C GLN A 290 18.85 25.30 -0.61
N ALA A 291 17.62 25.73 -0.34
CA ALA A 291 17.13 25.84 1.03
C ALA A 291 16.95 24.49 1.74
N PHE A 292 16.54 23.45 1.00
CA PHE A 292 16.31 22.11 1.54
C PHE A 292 16.28 21.05 0.42
N MET A 293 16.32 19.77 0.80
CA MET A 293 16.06 18.64 -0.08
C MET A 293 15.10 17.65 0.60
N THR A 294 14.30 16.95 -0.20
CA THR A 294 13.41 15.86 0.23
C THR A 294 13.87 14.54 -0.37
N THR A 295 13.55 13.45 0.31
CA THR A 295 13.85 12.10 -0.18
C THR A 295 13.03 11.70 -1.40
N SER A 296 13.54 10.80 -2.26
CA SER A 296 12.87 10.40 -3.51
C SER A 296 12.25 8.99 -3.49
N CYS A 297 12.58 8.16 -2.51
CA CYS A 297 12.35 6.71 -2.57
C CYS A 297 10.89 6.25 -2.36
N CYS A 298 10.01 7.11 -1.85
CA CYS A 298 8.59 6.81 -1.62
C CYS A 298 7.75 7.11 -2.88
N PRO A 299 7.26 6.10 -3.62
CA PRO A 299 6.52 6.32 -4.87
C PRO A 299 5.26 7.18 -4.69
N SER A 300 4.52 6.99 -3.59
CA SER A 300 3.34 7.81 -3.32
C SER A 300 3.67 9.28 -3.04
N PHE A 301 4.83 9.56 -2.44
CA PHE A 301 5.30 10.95 -2.29
C PHE A 301 5.66 11.53 -3.66
N TYR A 302 6.30 10.76 -4.52
CA TYR A 302 6.61 11.24 -5.87
C TYR A 302 5.34 11.54 -6.67
N GLU A 303 4.33 10.65 -6.66
CA GLU A 303 3.03 10.92 -7.29
C GLU A 303 2.33 12.15 -6.69
N LEU A 304 2.49 12.40 -5.39
CA LEU A 304 2.00 13.62 -4.74
C LEU A 304 2.70 14.87 -5.31
N VAL A 305 4.02 14.83 -5.44
CA VAL A 305 4.80 15.95 -6.02
C VAL A 305 4.36 16.21 -7.46
N ASP A 306 4.19 15.17 -8.27
CA ASP A 306 3.80 15.32 -9.67
C ASP A 306 2.38 15.90 -9.83
N LYS A 307 1.41 15.39 -9.08
CA LYS A 307 -0.01 15.71 -9.28
C LYS A 307 -0.51 16.88 -8.43
N HIS A 308 0.03 17.03 -7.21
CA HIS A 308 -0.57 17.90 -6.19
C HIS A 308 0.37 18.97 -5.65
N ALA A 309 1.68 18.79 -5.76
CA ALA A 309 2.69 19.71 -5.22
C ALA A 309 3.88 19.93 -6.19
N PRO A 310 3.65 20.32 -7.47
CA PRO A 310 4.72 20.41 -8.47
C PRO A 310 5.81 21.43 -8.12
N GLY A 311 5.53 22.43 -7.28
CA GLY A 311 6.53 23.35 -6.75
C GLY A 311 7.60 22.68 -5.88
N LEU A 312 7.40 21.44 -5.43
CA LEU A 312 8.42 20.66 -4.72
C LEU A 312 9.45 20.01 -5.64
N LYS A 313 9.18 19.88 -6.95
CA LYS A 313 10.04 19.14 -7.89
C LYS A 313 11.54 19.49 -7.80
N PRO A 314 11.95 20.78 -7.73
CA PRO A 314 13.37 21.12 -7.63
C PRO A 314 14.04 20.60 -6.33
N PHE A 315 13.25 20.41 -5.28
CA PHE A 315 13.71 20.01 -3.96
C PHE A 315 13.64 18.49 -3.73
N VAL A 316 13.14 17.69 -4.68
CA VAL A 316 13.19 16.23 -4.57
C VAL A 316 14.58 15.74 -5.00
N SER A 317 15.14 14.78 -4.28
CA SER A 317 16.35 14.07 -4.72
C SER A 317 16.12 13.47 -6.11
N SER A 318 17.14 13.53 -6.97
CA SER A 318 17.14 12.89 -8.29
C SER A 318 17.57 11.42 -8.23
N SER A 319 18.03 10.96 -7.06
CA SER A 319 18.45 9.56 -6.86
C SER A 319 17.30 8.59 -7.10
N HIS A 320 17.60 7.47 -7.76
CA HIS A 320 16.63 6.40 -7.93
C HIS A 320 16.29 5.73 -6.60
N SER A 321 15.11 5.11 -6.54
CA SER A 321 14.70 4.36 -5.36
C SER A 321 15.53 3.08 -5.19
N PRO A 322 15.60 2.52 -3.98
CA PRO A 322 16.32 1.27 -3.72
C PRO A 322 15.90 0.11 -4.63
N MET A 323 14.62 0.06 -5.03
CA MET A 323 14.11 -0.96 -5.93
C MET A 323 14.79 -0.87 -7.30
N VAL A 324 14.93 0.33 -7.84
CA VAL A 324 15.48 0.57 -9.18
C VAL A 324 16.97 0.22 -9.19
N TYR A 325 17.77 0.72 -8.24
CA TYR A 325 19.19 0.36 -8.16
C TYR A 325 19.40 -1.14 -7.94
N THR A 326 18.55 -1.80 -7.14
CA THR A 326 18.62 -3.26 -6.98
C THR A 326 18.30 -3.99 -8.27
N ALA A 327 17.33 -3.49 -9.06
CA ALA A 327 17.00 -4.04 -10.36
C ALA A 327 18.15 -3.86 -11.36
N GLU A 328 18.82 -2.72 -11.39
CA GLU A 328 20.03 -2.50 -12.20
C GLU A 328 21.15 -3.50 -11.84
N ARG A 329 21.35 -3.80 -10.55
CA ARG A 329 22.28 -4.84 -10.10
C ARG A 329 21.85 -6.23 -10.54
N ALA A 330 20.56 -6.55 -10.36
CA ALA A 330 19.99 -7.82 -10.79
C ALA A 330 20.15 -8.04 -12.30
N ARG A 331 19.91 -7.00 -13.11
CA ARG A 331 20.06 -7.04 -14.56
C ARG A 331 21.51 -7.26 -15.00
N LYS A 332 22.49 -6.70 -14.28
CA LYS A 332 23.93 -6.96 -14.54
C LYS A 332 24.30 -8.43 -14.29
N LEU A 333 23.71 -9.05 -13.26
CA LEU A 333 23.95 -10.45 -12.92
C LEU A 333 23.16 -11.41 -13.83
N TYR A 334 21.94 -11.02 -14.20
CA TYR A 334 20.97 -11.85 -14.93
C TYR A 334 20.28 -11.03 -16.04
N PRO A 335 20.97 -10.78 -17.18
CA PRO A 335 20.48 -9.88 -18.24
C PRO A 335 19.10 -10.22 -18.80
N ASP A 336 18.79 -11.49 -18.98
CA ASP A 336 17.55 -11.95 -19.61
C ASP A 336 16.44 -12.33 -18.62
N SER A 337 16.65 -12.07 -17.32
CA SER A 337 15.71 -12.49 -16.27
C SER A 337 14.48 -11.58 -16.16
N LYS A 338 13.38 -12.13 -15.64
CA LYS A 338 12.26 -11.32 -15.14
C LYS A 338 12.55 -10.87 -13.71
N ILE A 339 12.44 -9.58 -13.43
CA ILE A 339 12.70 -9.02 -12.10
C ILE A 339 11.38 -8.76 -11.38
N VAL A 340 11.20 -9.37 -10.22
CA VAL A 340 9.99 -9.25 -9.39
C VAL A 340 10.33 -8.61 -8.06
N PHE A 341 9.74 -7.44 -7.79
CA PHE A 341 9.87 -6.79 -6.49
C PHE A 341 8.89 -7.36 -5.47
N PHE A 342 9.40 -7.71 -4.28
CA PHE A 342 8.61 -8.09 -3.13
C PHE A 342 8.60 -6.97 -2.08
N GLY A 343 7.42 -6.45 -1.74
CA GLY A 343 7.33 -5.38 -0.75
C GLY A 343 5.93 -5.10 -0.20
N PRO A 344 5.80 -4.15 0.73
CA PRO A 344 4.52 -3.86 1.41
C PRO A 344 3.69 -2.77 0.71
N CYS A 345 4.12 -2.28 -0.46
CA CYS A 345 3.62 -1.05 -1.07
C CYS A 345 3.00 -1.32 -2.45
N VAL A 346 1.70 -1.00 -2.58
CA VAL A 346 0.98 -1.09 -3.86
C VAL A 346 1.46 -0.04 -4.87
N ALA A 347 1.88 1.14 -4.42
CA ALA A 347 2.37 2.20 -5.31
C ALA A 347 3.63 1.82 -6.09
N LYS A 348 4.37 0.79 -5.65
CA LYS A 348 5.50 0.25 -6.43
C LYS A 348 5.04 -0.29 -7.79
N ARG A 349 3.81 -0.81 -7.91
CA ARG A 349 3.20 -1.17 -9.21
C ARG A 349 3.08 0.03 -10.16
N LYS A 350 3.00 1.27 -9.66
CA LYS A 350 3.04 2.49 -10.50
C LYS A 350 4.47 2.90 -10.82
N GLU A 351 5.39 2.76 -9.87
CA GLU A 351 6.80 3.11 -10.06
C GLU A 351 7.46 2.29 -11.16
N ILE A 352 7.18 0.99 -11.25
CA ILE A 352 7.74 0.12 -12.31
C ILE A 352 7.29 0.53 -13.72
N LYS A 353 6.23 1.32 -13.87
CA LYS A 353 5.73 1.80 -15.16
C LYS A 353 6.38 3.12 -15.60
N ARG A 354 7.29 3.66 -14.78
CA ARG A 354 7.98 4.91 -15.12
C ARG A 354 9.07 4.64 -16.16
N PRO A 355 9.40 5.65 -16.99
CA PRO A 355 10.51 5.54 -17.91
C PRO A 355 11.81 5.15 -17.19
N ASN A 356 12.63 4.32 -17.82
CA ASN A 356 13.93 3.86 -17.31
C ASN A 356 13.87 3.05 -16.00
N VAL A 357 12.72 2.48 -15.64
CA VAL A 357 12.62 1.51 -14.56
C VAL A 357 12.49 0.11 -15.16
N ASP A 358 13.48 -0.74 -14.86
CA ASP A 358 13.60 -2.09 -15.41
C ASP A 358 13.21 -3.15 -14.37
N VAL A 359 11.93 -3.15 -14.00
CA VAL A 359 11.32 -4.13 -13.08
C VAL A 359 10.03 -4.62 -13.71
N ASP A 360 9.88 -5.93 -13.89
CA ASP A 360 8.75 -6.50 -14.62
C ASP A 360 7.46 -6.53 -13.79
N MET A 361 7.56 -6.94 -12.51
CA MET A 361 6.39 -7.23 -11.67
C MET A 361 6.62 -6.90 -10.20
N VAL A 362 5.52 -6.81 -9.45
CA VAL A 362 5.47 -6.52 -8.01
C VAL A 362 4.52 -7.51 -7.34
N VAL A 363 5.02 -8.16 -6.29
CA VAL A 363 4.24 -9.01 -5.39
C VAL A 363 4.28 -8.41 -3.99
N THR A 364 3.13 -8.26 -3.36
CA THR A 364 3.08 -7.71 -2.01
C THR A 364 3.40 -8.74 -0.94
N PHE A 365 3.74 -8.31 0.27
CA PHE A 365 3.97 -9.25 1.37
C PHE A 365 2.69 -9.97 1.81
N GLU A 366 1.53 -9.32 1.72
CA GLU A 366 0.23 -9.97 1.89
C GLU A 366 -0.01 -11.07 0.84
N GLU A 367 0.32 -10.78 -0.43
CA GLU A 367 0.27 -11.78 -1.52
C GLU A 367 1.27 -12.92 -1.29
N LEU A 368 2.51 -12.63 -0.87
CA LEU A 368 3.51 -13.64 -0.54
C LEU A 368 3.00 -14.60 0.55
N GLY A 369 2.37 -14.08 1.60
CA GLY A 369 1.75 -14.91 2.64
C GLY A 369 0.68 -15.85 2.07
N SER A 370 -0.11 -15.37 1.12
CA SER A 370 -1.15 -16.15 0.43
C SER A 370 -0.55 -17.22 -0.48
N ILE A 371 0.53 -16.89 -1.20
CA ILE A 371 1.26 -17.83 -2.05
C ILE A 371 1.85 -18.96 -1.22
N LEU A 372 2.53 -18.65 -0.11
CA LEU A 372 3.13 -19.65 0.76
C LEU A 372 2.09 -20.63 1.31
N GLU A 373 0.92 -20.14 1.75
CA GLU A 373 -0.18 -21.00 2.18
C GLU A 373 -0.73 -21.84 1.04
N GLY A 374 -1.02 -21.25 -0.13
CA GLY A 374 -1.55 -21.96 -1.28
C GLY A 374 -0.60 -23.05 -1.80
N LEU A 375 0.71 -22.83 -1.68
CA LEU A 375 1.74 -23.79 -2.06
C LEU A 375 2.10 -24.79 -0.95
N ASP A 376 1.51 -24.69 0.23
CA ASP A 376 1.82 -25.51 1.41
C ASP A 376 3.31 -25.45 1.78
N ILE A 377 3.86 -24.23 1.78
CA ILE A 377 5.24 -23.95 2.18
C ILE A 377 5.24 -23.41 3.61
N ASP A 378 5.60 -24.26 4.58
CA ASP A 378 5.86 -23.82 5.95
C ASP A 378 7.24 -23.15 6.06
N ILE A 379 7.22 -21.82 6.09
CA ILE A 379 8.40 -20.96 6.19
C ILE A 379 9.33 -21.30 7.38
N ASN A 380 8.81 -21.87 8.46
CA ASN A 380 9.62 -22.20 9.65
C ASN A 380 10.50 -23.43 9.44
N THR A 381 10.19 -24.24 8.42
CA THR A 381 10.89 -25.50 8.11
C THR A 381 11.75 -25.42 6.86
N VAL A 382 11.67 -24.32 6.12
CA VAL A 382 12.46 -24.13 4.90
C VAL A 382 13.92 -23.85 5.25
N GLU A 383 14.83 -24.44 4.46
CA GLU A 383 16.25 -24.13 4.51
C GLU A 383 16.49 -22.67 4.13
N GLY A 384 17.26 -21.94 4.95
CA GLY A 384 17.52 -20.53 4.71
C GLY A 384 18.40 -20.30 3.49
N TYR A 385 18.10 -19.25 2.72
CA TYR A 385 18.95 -18.74 1.65
C TYR A 385 19.66 -17.47 2.11
N LYS A 386 20.99 -17.45 2.00
CA LYS A 386 21.79 -16.26 2.32
C LYS A 386 22.26 -15.59 1.01
N PRO A 387 21.87 -14.32 0.76
CA PRO A 387 22.38 -13.56 -0.37
C PRO A 387 23.91 -13.42 -0.32
N THR A 388 24.54 -13.36 -1.49
CA THR A 388 26.02 -13.29 -1.61
C THR A 388 26.60 -11.99 -1.04
N VAL A 389 25.85 -10.89 -1.10
CA VAL A 389 26.28 -9.57 -0.66
C VAL A 389 25.47 -9.17 0.57
N GLU A 390 26.16 -8.85 1.66
CA GLU A 390 25.55 -8.32 2.88
C GLU A 390 25.36 -6.81 2.78
N SER A 391 24.28 -6.30 3.37
CA SER A 391 23.97 -4.87 3.43
C SER A 391 24.08 -4.33 4.85
N VAL A 392 24.38 -3.04 4.96
CA VAL A 392 24.53 -2.36 6.25
C VAL A 392 23.19 -2.25 6.99
N ARG A 393 23.24 -2.19 8.32
CA ARG A 393 22.11 -2.02 9.23
C ARG A 393 21.21 -0.85 8.81
N GLU A 394 21.82 0.27 8.46
CA GLU A 394 21.13 1.50 8.07
C GLU A 394 20.28 1.31 6.80
N ALA A 395 20.77 0.53 5.84
CA ALA A 395 20.02 0.20 4.63
C ALA A 395 18.82 -0.70 4.93
N HIS A 396 18.94 -1.62 5.89
CA HIS A 396 17.79 -2.39 6.38
C HIS A 396 16.78 -1.51 7.14
N ALA A 397 17.27 -0.47 7.82
CA ALA A 397 16.43 0.46 8.56
C ALA A 397 15.54 1.37 7.68
N PHE A 398 15.73 1.42 6.36
CA PHE A 398 14.86 2.16 5.41
C PHE A 398 13.36 1.86 5.60
N ALA A 399 13.02 0.69 6.13
CA ALA A 399 11.64 0.28 6.33
C ALA A 399 10.89 1.03 7.44
N ARG A 400 11.58 1.73 8.35
CA ARG A 400 10.95 2.57 9.39
C ARG A 400 11.01 4.05 9.00
N ASN A 401 10.07 4.85 9.50
CA ASN A 401 10.18 6.31 9.39
C ASN A 401 11.46 6.83 10.04
N GLY A 402 12.09 7.80 9.39
CA GLY A 402 13.39 8.34 9.75
C GLY A 402 14.55 7.45 9.28
N GLY A 403 14.29 6.24 8.78
CA GLY A 403 15.32 5.28 8.41
C GLY A 403 16.19 5.73 7.24
N VAL A 404 15.61 6.42 6.26
CA VAL A 404 16.34 6.94 5.09
C VAL A 404 17.20 8.13 5.52
N LYS A 405 16.61 9.05 6.28
CA LYS A 405 17.28 10.22 6.85
C LYS A 405 18.47 9.79 7.72
N ASP A 406 18.24 8.87 8.65
CA ASP A 406 19.27 8.36 9.55
C ASP A 406 20.39 7.64 8.77
N ALA A 407 20.06 6.92 7.69
CA ALA A 407 21.03 6.24 6.86
C ALA A 407 21.92 7.20 6.06
N VAL A 408 21.34 8.25 5.46
CA VAL A 408 22.09 9.31 4.77
C VAL A 408 23.00 10.05 5.74
N ILE A 409 22.50 10.42 6.92
CA ILE A 409 23.31 11.06 7.97
C ILE A 409 24.44 10.14 8.43
N SER A 410 24.19 8.84 8.61
CA SER A 410 25.22 7.86 9.00
C SER A 410 26.31 7.73 7.93
N TYR A 411 25.93 7.61 6.65
CA TYR A 411 26.88 7.54 5.54
C TYR A 411 27.78 8.78 5.46
N LEU A 412 27.18 9.97 5.50
CA LEU A 412 27.93 11.23 5.45
C LEU A 412 28.83 11.41 6.68
N SER A 413 28.37 11.00 7.87
CA SER A 413 29.17 11.07 9.11
C SER A 413 30.41 10.17 9.08
N ASN A 414 30.33 9.06 8.35
CA ASN A 414 31.44 8.12 8.16
C ASN A 414 32.27 8.42 6.89
N THR A 415 31.99 9.53 6.20
CA THR A 415 32.77 10.03 5.06
C THR A 415 33.54 11.27 5.50
N GLU A 416 34.88 11.21 5.56
CA GLU A 416 35.71 12.27 6.15
C GLU A 416 35.44 13.66 5.56
N GLU A 417 35.20 13.73 4.25
CA GLU A 417 34.89 14.95 3.51
C GLU A 417 33.64 15.69 4.01
N TYR A 418 32.66 14.97 4.57
CA TYR A 418 31.33 15.50 4.89
C TYR A 418 31.06 15.69 6.39
N LYS A 419 32.03 15.40 7.27
CA LYS A 419 31.82 15.48 8.73
C LYS A 419 31.37 16.86 9.20
N ASP A 420 32.02 17.93 8.71
CA ASP A 420 31.67 19.30 9.07
C ASP A 420 30.29 19.70 8.55
N PHE A 421 29.91 19.21 7.36
CA PHE A 421 28.59 19.41 6.79
C PHE A 421 27.50 18.76 7.65
N VAL A 422 27.70 17.51 8.07
CA VAL A 422 26.70 16.79 8.87
C VAL A 422 26.52 17.45 10.24
N GLY A 423 27.59 17.96 10.86
CA GLY A 423 27.52 18.66 12.15
C GLY A 423 26.61 19.89 12.15
N ARG A 424 26.34 20.49 10.99
CA ARG A 424 25.46 21.66 10.81
C ARG A 424 24.12 21.34 10.12
N LEU A 425 23.93 20.12 9.65
CA LEU A 425 22.73 19.71 8.92
C LEU A 425 21.53 19.61 9.86
N THR A 426 20.43 20.26 9.48
CA THR A 426 19.12 20.05 10.13
C THR A 426 18.26 19.12 9.30
N ALA A 427 17.61 18.16 9.96
CA ALA A 427 16.76 17.20 9.28
C ALA A 427 15.47 16.88 10.05
N GLU A 428 14.39 16.59 9.34
CA GLU A 428 13.11 16.16 9.88
C GLU A 428 12.53 14.98 9.10
N GLU A 429 11.45 14.40 9.64
CA GLU A 429 10.67 13.36 8.98
C GLU A 429 9.20 13.74 8.92
N ILE A 430 8.55 13.45 7.79
CA ILE A 430 7.11 13.52 7.59
C ILE A 430 6.61 12.09 7.48
N ALA A 431 6.07 11.60 8.60
CA ALA A 431 5.55 10.26 8.78
C ALA A 431 4.04 10.21 8.46
N GLY A 432 3.69 9.69 7.29
CA GLY A 432 2.30 9.55 6.86
C GLY A 432 1.81 10.76 6.07
N LEU A 433 1.22 10.51 4.90
CA LEU A 433 0.56 11.56 4.10
C LEU A 433 -0.91 11.63 4.48
N ASP A 434 -1.26 12.54 5.39
CA ASP A 434 -2.62 12.98 5.64
C ASP A 434 -2.89 14.37 5.00
N LYS A 435 -4.11 14.89 5.14
CA LYS A 435 -4.46 16.21 4.58
C LYS A 435 -3.58 17.35 5.11
N LYS A 436 -3.07 17.25 6.35
CA LYS A 436 -2.20 18.28 6.97
C LYS A 436 -0.78 18.19 6.44
N ALA A 437 -0.22 16.98 6.36
CA ALA A 437 1.10 16.73 5.78
C ALA A 437 1.15 17.17 4.31
N VAL A 438 0.12 16.85 3.53
CA VAL A 438 -0.02 17.31 2.14
C VAL A 438 -0.05 18.83 2.06
N ALA A 439 -0.80 19.52 2.93
CA ALA A 439 -0.81 20.98 2.98
C ALA A 439 0.56 21.57 3.35
N LYS A 440 1.29 20.96 4.29
CA LYS A 440 2.66 21.35 4.69
C LYS A 440 3.61 21.26 3.50
N LEU A 441 3.60 20.13 2.79
CA LEU A 441 4.43 19.88 1.61
C LEU A 441 4.13 20.86 0.46
N LYS A 442 2.84 21.13 0.19
CA LYS A 442 2.46 22.17 -0.79
C LYS A 442 3.00 23.55 -0.39
N ALA A 443 2.96 23.89 0.90
CA ALA A 443 3.49 25.16 1.39
C ALA A 443 5.02 25.24 1.27
N TYR A 444 5.74 24.13 1.48
CA TYR A 444 7.19 24.06 1.26
C TYR A 444 7.55 24.36 -0.20
N GLY A 445 6.92 23.66 -1.15
CA GLY A 445 7.14 23.89 -2.57
C GLY A 445 6.79 25.32 -3.01
N LYS A 446 5.69 25.89 -2.49
CA LYS A 446 5.29 27.27 -2.83
C LYS A 446 6.25 28.33 -2.29
N ARG A 447 6.78 28.15 -1.08
CA ARG A 447 7.70 29.10 -0.43
C ARG A 447 9.16 28.91 -0.86
N GLY A 448 9.49 27.75 -1.44
CA GLY A 448 10.87 27.34 -1.67
C GLY A 448 11.68 27.15 -0.38
N LYS A 449 11.01 26.90 0.75
CA LYS A 449 11.62 26.77 2.08
C LYS A 449 10.86 25.78 2.97
N ALA A 450 11.61 24.88 3.59
CA ALA A 450 11.16 23.95 4.63
C ALA A 450 11.64 24.40 6.03
N ASP A 451 11.24 23.66 7.07
CA ASP A 451 11.65 23.94 8.45
C ASP A 451 13.07 23.43 8.73
N THR A 452 13.53 22.43 7.96
CA THR A 452 14.87 21.83 8.01
C THR A 452 15.48 21.71 6.61
N GLN A 453 16.78 21.41 6.54
CA GLN A 453 17.51 21.27 5.27
C GLN A 453 17.33 19.91 4.60
N PHE A 454 17.00 18.86 5.35
CA PHE A 454 16.74 17.54 4.80
C PHE A 454 15.46 16.92 5.36
N VAL A 455 14.53 16.57 4.48
CA VAL A 455 13.18 16.13 4.87
C VAL A 455 12.90 14.75 4.30
N GLU A 456 12.85 13.72 5.16
CA GLU A 456 12.33 12.42 4.75
C GLU A 456 10.81 12.47 4.65
N VAL A 457 10.25 11.96 3.55
CA VAL A 457 8.79 11.91 3.35
C VAL A 457 8.33 10.50 3.05
N MET A 458 7.56 9.93 3.98
CA MET A 458 6.97 8.61 3.85
C MET A 458 5.45 8.70 3.86
N ALA A 459 4.79 8.00 2.93
CA ALA A 459 3.34 8.00 2.84
C ALA A 459 2.65 7.25 3.98
N CYS A 460 3.35 6.31 4.62
CA CYS A 460 2.81 5.43 5.66
C CYS A 460 3.29 5.89 7.06
N LEU A 461 2.37 5.92 8.03
CA LEU A 461 2.63 6.43 9.39
C LEU A 461 3.70 5.66 10.20
N GLY A 462 3.98 4.40 9.84
CA GLY A 462 5.05 3.61 10.46
C GLY A 462 6.24 3.29 9.55
N GLY A 463 6.30 3.91 8.37
CA GLY A 463 7.25 3.57 7.31
C GLY A 463 6.76 2.42 6.44
N CYS A 464 7.61 1.93 5.55
CA CYS A 464 7.27 0.83 4.65
C CYS A 464 6.84 -0.43 5.40
N VAL A 465 7.36 -0.71 6.60
CA VAL A 465 6.97 -1.90 7.39
C VAL A 465 5.48 -1.96 7.72
N THR A 466 4.80 -0.80 7.74
CA THR A 466 3.35 -0.68 7.93
C THR A 466 2.63 -0.32 6.63
N GLY A 467 3.20 -0.65 5.48
CA GLY A 467 2.61 -0.38 4.18
C GLY A 467 1.23 -1.04 4.03
N PRO A 468 0.42 -0.58 3.05
CA PRO A 468 -0.97 -1.01 2.90
C PRO A 468 -1.15 -2.52 2.65
N SER A 469 -0.14 -3.19 2.10
CA SER A 469 -0.14 -4.65 1.85
C SER A 469 0.96 -5.36 2.66
N ALA A 470 1.20 -4.92 3.89
CA ALA A 470 2.01 -5.65 4.87
C ALA A 470 1.28 -6.91 5.35
N PHE A 471 2.04 -7.97 5.65
CA PHE A 471 1.48 -9.25 6.13
C PHE A 471 1.29 -9.27 7.65
N ASN A 472 2.15 -8.56 8.40
CA ASN A 472 2.09 -8.55 9.85
C ASN A 472 1.21 -7.42 10.38
N ASP A 473 0.80 -7.54 11.65
CA ASP A 473 0.18 -6.45 12.37
C ASP A 473 1.11 -5.22 12.46
N VAL A 474 0.53 -4.02 12.40
CA VAL A 474 1.24 -2.74 12.41
C VAL A 474 2.19 -2.61 13.61
N LEU A 475 1.73 -2.95 14.81
CA LEU A 475 2.53 -2.80 16.04
C LEU A 475 3.52 -3.95 16.21
N ALA A 476 3.11 -5.17 15.86
CA ALA A 476 4.00 -6.34 15.90
C ALA A 476 5.15 -6.20 14.90
N GLY A 477 4.85 -5.84 13.64
CA GLY A 477 5.82 -5.72 12.57
C GLY A 477 6.85 -4.62 12.81
N ARG A 478 6.43 -3.46 13.34
CA ARG A 478 7.37 -2.39 13.76
C ARG A 478 8.34 -2.87 14.84
N ARG A 479 7.84 -3.51 15.90
CA ARG A 479 8.68 -4.04 16.98
C ARG A 479 9.65 -5.10 16.48
N GLN A 480 9.16 -5.99 15.61
CA GLN A 480 9.99 -7.04 15.03
C GLN A 480 11.09 -6.44 14.14
N LEU A 481 10.77 -5.50 13.25
CA LEU A 481 11.76 -4.82 12.42
C LEU A 481 12.88 -4.21 13.26
N LEU A 482 12.54 -3.42 14.30
CA LEU A 482 13.55 -2.78 15.15
C LEU A 482 14.48 -3.81 15.79
N LYS A 483 13.92 -4.90 16.33
CA LYS A 483 14.68 -5.99 16.93
C LYS A 483 15.60 -6.69 15.93
N GLU A 484 15.13 -6.96 14.71
CA GLU A 484 15.94 -7.65 13.70
C GLU A 484 17.02 -6.74 13.12
N VAL A 485 16.76 -5.45 12.95
CA VAL A 485 17.75 -4.46 12.51
C VAL A 485 18.90 -4.34 13.52
N GLU A 486 18.60 -4.37 14.83
CA GLU A 486 19.63 -4.29 15.89
C GLU A 486 20.63 -5.46 15.87
N LYS A 487 20.27 -6.61 15.29
CA LYS A 487 21.15 -7.79 15.18
C LYS A 487 22.19 -7.69 14.06
N ILE A 488 22.10 -6.69 13.19
CA ILE A 488 22.98 -6.57 12.02
C ILE A 488 24.23 -5.81 12.40
N ASP A 489 25.38 -6.47 12.53
CA ASP A 489 26.63 -5.83 13.00
C ASP A 489 27.33 -4.95 11.95
N LEU A 490 27.07 -5.19 10.66
CA LEU A 490 27.61 -4.39 9.57
C LEU A 490 26.90 -3.03 9.52
N THR A 491 27.66 -1.95 9.58
CA THR A 491 27.19 -0.55 9.56
C THR A 491 28.06 0.27 8.62
N TYR A 492 27.69 1.52 8.31
CA TYR A 492 28.58 2.38 7.53
C TYR A 492 29.93 2.66 8.20
N ALA A 493 30.05 2.50 9.51
CA ALA A 493 31.30 2.71 10.24
C ALA A 493 32.34 1.58 10.04
N ASN A 494 31.88 0.37 9.70
CA ASN A 494 32.75 -0.80 9.49
C ASN A 494 32.60 -1.42 8.09
N TYR A 495 31.71 -0.89 7.26
CA TYR A 495 31.58 -1.27 5.86
C TYR A 495 32.78 -0.77 5.06
N LYS A 496 33.39 -1.68 4.30
CA LYS A 496 34.39 -1.35 3.29
C LYS A 496 33.78 -1.66 1.93
N GLU A 497 33.57 -0.63 1.14
CA GLU A 497 33.16 -0.78 -0.25
C GLU A 497 34.24 -1.60 -0.95
N LYS A 498 33.88 -2.81 -1.40
CA LYS A 498 34.78 -3.60 -2.24
C LYS A 498 34.71 -2.97 -3.64
N GLU A 499 35.86 -2.49 -4.11
CA GLU A 499 36.04 -1.99 -5.49
C GLU A 499 35.55 -2.99 -6.55
#